data_AF-A0A8T6XRS8-F1
#
_entry.id   AF-A0A8T6XRS8-F1
#
_cell.length_a   1.000
_cell.length_b   1.000
_cell.length_c   1.000
_cell.angle_alpha   90.00
_cell.angle_beta   90.00
_cell.angle_gamma   90.00
#
_symmetry.space_group_name_H-M   'P 1'
#
loop_
_entity.id
_entity.type
_entity.pdbx_description
1 polymer ?
#
loop_
_entity_poly.entity_id
_entity_poly.type
_entity_poly.pdbx_seq_one_letter_code
_entity_poly.pdbx_strand_id
1 'polypeptide(L)'
;MKQIGKGTFSTCYQASKNTVFLKSVDPVKECMANGWFPNARMFPKVEHHKSLEGYTMPLYNRPSSLKKALKPKEYEKYKMLKKLFDESWQYQEYGQSKLEHWRERFSTIKNRTLKNHLINALEACANYCDSVCFEISPRNVAVSKTGNLILLDCFFLKSKLDKVNHKRFWN
;
A
#
# COMPACT_ATOMS: atom_id res chain seq x y z
N MET A 1 3.89 23.60 -3.24
CA MET A 1 4.47 22.24 -3.40
C MET A 1 4.23 21.78 -4.84
N LYS A 2 5.18 21.06 -5.48
CA LYS A 2 5.01 20.55 -6.86
C LYS A 2 4.31 19.19 -6.83
N GLN A 3 3.25 18.99 -7.63
CA GLN A 3 2.65 17.67 -7.79
C GLN A 3 3.60 16.73 -8.54
N ILE A 4 3.86 15.55 -7.98
CA ILE A 4 4.76 14.54 -8.55
C ILE A 4 4.08 13.19 -8.80
N GLY A 5 2.83 13.04 -8.38
CA GLY A 5 2.04 11.85 -8.66
C GLY A 5 0.59 12.02 -8.29
N LYS A 6 -0.29 11.30 -8.99
CA LYS A 6 -1.73 11.23 -8.69
C LYS A 6 -2.18 9.79 -8.90
N GLY A 7 -2.73 9.20 -7.85
CA GLY A 7 -3.38 7.90 -7.87
C GLY A 7 -4.89 8.05 -7.76
N THR A 8 -5.57 6.92 -7.52
CA THR A 8 -7.02 6.91 -7.34
C THR A 8 -7.45 7.62 -6.05
N PHE A 9 -6.74 7.35 -4.96
CA PHE A 9 -7.08 7.86 -3.62
C PHE A 9 -6.22 9.05 -3.20
N SER A 10 -5.00 9.14 -3.72
CA SER A 10 -3.97 10.01 -3.18
C SER A 10 -3.37 10.90 -4.26
N THR A 11 -3.17 12.17 -3.93
CA THR A 11 -2.31 13.08 -4.72
C THR A 11 -1.04 13.37 -3.93
N CYS A 12 0.10 13.21 -4.60
CA CYS A 12 1.42 13.30 -4.01
C CYS A 12 2.11 14.58 -4.49
N TYR A 13 2.58 15.37 -3.52
CA TYR A 13 3.29 16.62 -3.74
C TYR A 13 4.68 16.53 -3.13
N GLN A 14 5.70 16.97 -3.86
CA GLN A 14 7.03 17.13 -3.31
C GLN A 14 7.04 18.32 -2.36
N ALA A 15 7.24 18.04 -1.07
CA ALA A 15 7.35 19.04 -0.02
C ALA A 15 8.79 19.52 0.16
N SER A 16 9.76 18.60 0.06
CA SER A 16 11.20 18.91 0.08
C SER A 16 12.03 17.90 -0.73
N LYS A 17 13.37 17.99 -0.65
CA LYS A 17 14.28 17.02 -1.29
C LYS A 17 14.06 15.58 -0.82
N ASN A 18 13.60 15.39 0.43
CA ASN A 18 13.52 14.07 1.07
C ASN A 18 12.11 13.69 1.54
N THR A 19 11.10 14.55 1.34
CA THR A 19 9.76 14.34 1.89
C THR A 19 8.68 14.71 0.89
N VAL A 20 7.54 14.03 1.01
CA VAL A 20 6.34 14.31 0.24
C VAL A 20 5.17 14.61 1.17
N PHE A 21 4.26 15.44 0.68
CA PHE A 21 2.94 15.65 1.23
C PHE A 21 1.93 14.83 0.42
N LEU A 22 1.02 14.15 1.11
CA LEU A 22 -0.03 13.33 0.54
C LEU A 22 -1.38 13.87 0.95
N LYS A 23 -2.20 14.19 -0.04
CA LYS A 23 -3.65 14.37 0.15
C LYS A 23 -4.33 13.05 -0.20
N SER A 24 -4.88 12.33 0.78
CA SER A 24 -5.52 11.02 0.61
C SER A 24 -6.97 11.05 1.07
N VAL A 25 -7.86 10.37 0.36
CA VAL A 25 -9.26 10.13 0.78
C VAL A 25 -9.51 8.71 1.30
N ASP A 26 -8.51 7.84 1.18
CA ASP A 26 -8.56 6.48 1.71
C ASP A 26 -7.93 6.45 3.12
N PRO A 27 -8.56 5.77 4.09
CA PRO A 27 -8.14 5.79 5.50
C PRO A 27 -6.88 4.97 5.77
N VAL A 28 -6.32 4.23 4.79
CA VAL A 28 -5.08 3.47 5.00
C VAL A 28 -3.93 4.38 5.45
N LYS A 29 -3.86 5.63 4.97
CA LYS A 29 -2.84 6.59 5.42
C LYS A 29 -3.05 7.04 6.86
N GLU A 30 -4.30 7.09 7.32
CA GLU A 30 -4.65 7.33 8.71
C GLU A 30 -4.23 6.16 9.60
N CYS A 31 -4.49 4.91 9.18
CA CYS A 31 -4.00 3.73 9.89
C CYS A 31 -2.47 3.77 10.07
N MET A 32 -1.74 4.15 9.02
CA MET A 32 -0.28 4.27 9.06
C MET A 32 0.17 5.40 10.00
N ALA A 33 -0.49 6.56 9.95
CA ALA A 33 -0.16 7.73 10.77
C ALA A 33 -0.46 7.53 12.27
N ASN A 34 -1.50 6.76 12.61
CA ASN A 34 -1.85 6.38 13.98
C ASN A 34 -0.99 5.23 14.53
N GLY A 35 0.00 4.75 13.76
CA GLY A 35 0.90 3.69 14.20
C GLY A 35 0.27 2.29 14.28
N TRP A 36 -0.87 2.07 13.60
CA TRP A 36 -1.54 0.77 13.61
C TRP A 36 -0.85 -0.24 12.68
N PHE A 37 -0.15 0.26 11.66
CA PHE A 37 0.66 -0.60 10.79
C PHE A 37 1.87 -1.17 11.55
N PRO A 38 2.29 -2.40 11.22
CA PRO A 38 3.45 -3.01 11.87
C PRO A 38 4.73 -2.23 11.55
N ASN A 39 5.62 -2.15 12.55
CA ASN A 39 6.91 -1.51 12.42
C ASN A 39 7.88 -2.37 11.59
N ALA A 40 7.70 -2.36 10.27
CA ALA A 40 8.51 -3.09 9.31
C ALA A 40 9.09 -2.17 8.24
N ARG A 41 10.34 -2.41 7.84
CA ARG A 41 11.08 -1.60 6.84
C ARG A 41 10.38 -1.47 5.48
N MET A 42 9.42 -2.35 5.18
CA MET A 42 8.67 -2.36 3.93
C MET A 42 7.47 -1.41 3.92
N PHE A 43 7.05 -0.89 5.07
CA PHE A 43 5.99 0.09 5.17
C PHE A 43 6.60 1.49 5.32
N PRO A 44 6.07 2.51 4.61
CA PRO A 44 6.54 3.87 4.78
C PRO A 44 6.15 4.39 6.17
N LYS A 45 7.02 5.22 6.76
CA LYS A 45 6.66 6.00 7.93
C LYS A 45 5.77 7.15 7.46
N VAL A 46 4.50 7.13 7.86
CA VAL A 46 3.52 8.17 7.55
C VAL A 46 3.20 8.92 8.84
N GLU A 47 3.07 10.24 8.75
CA GLU A 47 2.74 11.11 9.88
C GLU A 47 1.65 12.11 9.43
N HIS A 48 0.81 12.57 10.35
CA HIS A 48 -0.10 13.68 10.05
C HIS A 48 0.69 14.95 9.74
N HIS A 49 0.28 15.67 8.70
CA HIS A 49 0.88 16.96 8.41
C HIS A 49 0.41 17.99 9.44
N LYS A 50 1.34 18.77 10.01
CA LYS A 50 1.09 19.66 11.15
C LYS A 50 0.06 20.78 10.91
N SER A 51 -0.02 21.27 9.67
CA SER A 51 -0.77 22.50 9.33
C SER A 51 -1.74 22.34 8.17
N LEU A 52 -1.80 21.17 7.55
CA LEU A 52 -2.63 20.91 6.37
C LEU A 52 -3.32 19.58 6.57
N GLU A 53 -4.55 19.47 6.11
CA GLU A 53 -5.26 18.19 6.09
C GLU A 53 -4.58 17.25 5.09
N GLY A 54 -3.86 16.27 5.63
CA GLY A 54 -3.10 15.28 4.87
C GLY A 54 -1.95 14.69 5.66
N TYR A 55 -1.03 14.06 4.94
CA TYR A 55 0.02 13.23 5.52
C TYR A 55 1.39 13.57 4.95
N THR A 56 2.43 13.30 5.71
CA THR A 56 3.82 13.37 5.25
C THR A 56 4.48 12.01 5.31
N MET A 57 5.34 11.71 4.34
CA MET A 57 6.23 10.54 4.36
C MET A 57 7.55 10.82 3.65
N PRO A 58 8.59 9.99 3.83
CA PRO A 58 9.81 10.08 3.05
C PRO A 58 9.55 9.97 1.54
N LEU A 59 10.33 10.70 0.75
CA LEU A 59 10.37 10.53 -0.70
C LEU A 59 11.18 9.27 -1.03
N TYR A 60 10.53 8.28 -1.64
CA TYR A 60 11.17 7.02 -2.06
C TYR A 60 11.50 7.01 -3.56
N ASN A 61 12.56 6.29 -3.93
CA ASN A 61 12.96 6.15 -5.32
C ASN A 61 12.00 5.22 -6.08
N ARG A 62 11.55 5.63 -7.26
CA ARG A 62 10.66 4.86 -8.13
C ARG A 62 11.36 4.61 -9.47
N PRO A 63 12.25 3.59 -9.53
CA PRO A 63 13.04 3.32 -10.71
C PRO A 63 12.17 2.73 -11.84
N SER A 64 12.61 2.91 -13.08
CA SER A 64 11.99 2.28 -14.25
C SER A 64 12.10 0.75 -14.25
N SER A 65 13.10 0.20 -13.54
CA SER A 65 13.30 -1.25 -13.40
C SER A 65 13.51 -1.66 -11.96
N LEU A 66 12.50 -2.30 -11.38
CA LEU A 66 12.57 -2.88 -10.03
C LEU A 66 13.61 -4.01 -9.95
N LYS A 67 13.76 -4.80 -11.02
CA LYS A 67 14.74 -5.90 -11.11
C LYS A 67 16.17 -5.42 -10.91
N LYS A 68 16.51 -4.24 -11.44
CA LYS A 68 17.87 -3.67 -11.33
C LYS A 68 18.08 -2.95 -10.00
N ALA A 69 17.04 -2.35 -9.44
CA ALA A 69 17.16 -1.46 -8.28
C ALA A 69 16.98 -2.16 -6.93
N LEU A 70 16.19 -3.23 -6.87
CA LEU A 70 15.99 -4.01 -5.65
C LEU A 70 17.17 -4.97 -5.44
N LYS A 71 17.51 -5.21 -4.18
CA LYS A 71 18.36 -6.35 -3.81
C LYS A 71 17.71 -7.66 -4.30
N PRO A 72 18.49 -8.69 -4.69
CA PRO A 72 17.93 -9.94 -5.21
C PRO A 72 16.82 -10.54 -4.33
N LYS A 73 17.04 -10.65 -3.01
CA LYS A 73 16.03 -11.14 -2.05
C LYS A 73 14.76 -10.28 -1.99
N GLU A 74 14.89 -8.98 -2.20
CA GLU A 74 13.75 -8.04 -2.18
C GLU A 74 12.99 -8.08 -3.51
N TYR A 75 13.68 -8.34 -4.62
CA TYR A 75 13.05 -8.60 -5.91
C TYR A 75 12.29 -9.94 -5.91
N GLU A 76 12.85 -10.99 -5.32
CA GLU A 76 12.13 -12.26 -5.12
C GLU A 76 10.88 -12.07 -4.25
N LYS A 77 10.97 -11.26 -3.19
CA LYS A 77 9.81 -10.87 -2.38
C LYS A 77 8.75 -10.16 -3.22
N TYR A 78 9.14 -9.18 -4.04
CA TYR A 78 8.21 -8.50 -4.94
C TYR A 78 7.51 -9.47 -5.90
N LYS A 79 8.27 -10.37 -6.56
CA LYS A 79 7.69 -11.36 -7.48
C LYS A 79 6.71 -12.30 -6.80
N MET A 80 7.02 -12.76 -5.60
CA MET A 80 6.16 -13.66 -4.83
C MET A 80 4.85 -12.96 -4.42
N LEU A 81 4.90 -11.70 -3.97
CA LEU A 81 3.69 -10.92 -3.69
C LEU A 81 2.89 -10.62 -4.96
N LYS A 82 3.56 -10.35 -6.07
CA LYS A 82 2.92 -10.11 -7.38
C LYS A 82 2.20 -11.34 -7.88
N LYS A 83 2.85 -12.51 -7.82
CA LYS A 83 2.25 -13.81 -8.13
C LYS A 83 1.03 -14.07 -7.25
N LEU A 84 1.14 -13.84 -5.93
CA LEU A 84 0.03 -14.02 -4.99
C LEU A 84 -1.18 -13.16 -5.37
N PHE A 85 -0.95 -11.91 -5.78
CA PHE A 85 -1.99 -11.00 -6.26
C PHE A 85 -2.58 -11.44 -7.61
N ASP A 86 -1.75 -11.83 -8.57
CA ASP A 86 -2.24 -12.25 -9.90
C ASP A 86 -3.10 -13.51 -9.82
N GLU A 87 -2.76 -14.42 -8.91
CA GLU A 87 -3.53 -15.64 -8.65
C GLU A 87 -4.79 -15.37 -7.81
N SER A 88 -4.87 -14.27 -7.05
CA SER A 88 -5.96 -14.02 -6.08
C SER A 88 -7.36 -14.05 -6.69
N TRP A 89 -7.51 -13.61 -7.95
CA TRP A 89 -8.78 -13.61 -8.68
C TRP A 89 -9.39 -15.00 -8.88
N GLN A 90 -8.56 -16.05 -8.90
CA GLN A 90 -9.00 -17.43 -9.09
C GLN A 90 -9.52 -18.09 -7.79
N TYR A 91 -9.27 -17.46 -6.64
CA TYR A 91 -9.51 -18.05 -5.32
C TYR A 91 -10.49 -17.25 -4.47
N GLN A 92 -11.19 -16.26 -5.03
CA GLN A 92 -12.22 -15.56 -4.26
C GLN A 92 -13.50 -16.40 -4.25
N GLU A 93 -13.81 -16.98 -3.10
CA GLU A 93 -15.02 -17.77 -2.92
C GLU A 93 -16.28 -16.90 -2.90
N TYR A 94 -17.39 -17.47 -3.33
CA TYR A 94 -18.68 -16.78 -3.31
C TYR A 94 -19.11 -16.50 -1.86
N GLY A 95 -19.44 -15.24 -1.57
CA GLY A 95 -19.82 -14.80 -0.21
C GLY A 95 -18.66 -14.49 0.72
N GLN A 96 -17.40 -14.79 0.34
CA GLN A 96 -16.23 -14.48 1.15
C GLN A 96 -15.97 -12.96 1.22
N SER A 97 -15.70 -12.46 2.42
CA SER A 97 -15.30 -11.05 2.60
C SER A 97 -13.92 -10.78 1.98
N LYS A 98 -13.66 -9.52 1.60
CA LYS A 98 -12.34 -9.16 1.04
C LYS A 98 -11.23 -9.30 2.09
N LEU A 99 -11.53 -8.96 3.34
CA LEU A 99 -10.63 -9.16 4.47
C LEU A 99 -10.21 -10.64 4.63
N GLU A 100 -11.19 -11.54 4.71
CA GLU A 100 -10.95 -12.98 4.87
C GLU A 100 -10.16 -13.55 3.70
N HIS A 101 -10.55 -13.20 2.48
CA HIS A 101 -9.82 -13.58 1.27
C HIS A 101 -8.33 -13.23 1.37
N TRP A 102 -7.98 -11.98 1.69
CA TRP A 102 -6.59 -11.58 1.80
C TRP A 102 -5.87 -12.20 2.99
N ARG A 103 -6.56 -12.44 4.10
CA ARG A 103 -6.01 -13.13 5.28
C ARG A 103 -5.59 -14.56 4.92
N GLU A 104 -6.41 -15.30 4.18
CA GLU A 104 -6.10 -16.64 3.70
C GLU A 104 -4.94 -16.64 2.70
N ARG A 105 -4.98 -15.74 1.71
CA ARG A 105 -3.90 -15.61 0.72
C ARG A 105 -2.56 -15.32 1.41
N PHE A 106 -2.49 -14.38 2.35
CA PHE A 106 -1.26 -14.12 3.10
C PHE A 106 -0.85 -15.28 4.01
N SER A 107 -1.80 -16.09 4.49
CA SER A 107 -1.50 -17.25 5.33
C SER A 107 -0.66 -18.33 4.61
N THR A 108 -0.71 -18.37 3.28
CA THR A 108 0.12 -19.26 2.45
C THR A 108 1.61 -18.86 2.39
N ILE A 109 1.97 -17.66 2.84
CA ILE A 109 3.36 -17.17 2.80
C ILE A 109 4.22 -17.93 3.83
N LYS A 110 5.23 -18.66 3.33
CA LYS A 110 6.16 -19.45 4.16
C LYS A 110 6.98 -18.61 5.14
N ASN A 111 7.39 -17.41 4.74
CA ASN A 111 8.15 -16.51 5.62
C ASN A 111 7.23 -15.95 6.71
N ARG A 112 7.34 -16.48 7.94
CA ARG A 112 6.48 -16.12 9.08
C ARG A 112 6.49 -14.62 9.41
N THR A 113 7.65 -13.97 9.38
CA THR A 113 7.78 -12.54 9.66
C THR A 113 7.04 -11.70 8.62
N LEU A 114 7.24 -12.00 7.33
CA LEU A 114 6.55 -11.30 6.25
C LEU A 114 5.04 -11.54 6.28
N LYS A 115 4.62 -12.79 6.50
CA LYS A 115 3.21 -13.16 6.69
C LYS A 115 2.57 -12.32 7.77
N ASN A 116 3.16 -12.31 8.97
CA ASN A 116 2.62 -11.59 10.11
C ASN A 116 2.57 -10.07 9.85
N HIS A 117 3.58 -9.50 9.18
CA HIS A 117 3.54 -8.09 8.80
C HIS A 117 2.41 -7.77 7.82
N LEU A 118 2.13 -8.63 6.84
CA LEU A 118 1.05 -8.38 5.88
C LEU A 118 -0.34 -8.57 6.50
N ILE A 119 -0.50 -9.60 7.35
CA ILE A 119 -1.75 -9.82 8.10
C ILE A 119 -1.99 -8.66 9.07
N ASN A 120 -1.00 -8.25 9.86
CA ASN A 120 -1.18 -7.13 10.78
C ASN A 120 -1.49 -5.81 10.06
N ALA A 121 -0.89 -5.56 8.89
CA ALA A 121 -1.25 -4.41 8.06
C ALA A 121 -2.70 -4.49 7.53
N LEU A 122 -3.16 -5.70 7.18
CA LEU A 122 -4.53 -5.96 6.76
C LEU A 122 -5.53 -5.70 7.90
N GLU A 123 -5.28 -6.24 9.10
CA GLU A 123 -6.11 -6.02 10.30
C GLU A 123 -6.14 -4.53 10.71
N ALA A 124 -5.00 -3.82 10.58
CA ALA A 124 -4.96 -2.38 10.84
C ALA A 124 -5.92 -1.58 9.93
N CYS A 125 -6.11 -2.04 8.69
CA CYS A 125 -7.08 -1.45 7.77
C CYS A 125 -8.52 -1.88 8.09
N ALA A 126 -8.70 -3.11 8.60
CA ALA A 126 -10.00 -3.67 8.94
C ALA A 126 -10.72 -2.91 10.06
N ASN A 127 -9.97 -2.18 10.90
CA ASN A 127 -10.53 -1.23 11.88
C ASN A 127 -11.51 -0.21 11.26
N TYR A 128 -11.43 0.07 9.96
CA TYR A 128 -12.39 0.92 9.25
C TYR A 128 -13.53 0.15 8.59
N CYS A 129 -13.25 -0.99 7.96
CA CYS A 129 -14.24 -1.94 7.41
C CYS A 129 -13.57 -3.18 6.83
N ASP A 130 -14.37 -4.23 6.57
CA ASP A 130 -13.91 -5.51 6.01
C ASP A 130 -13.69 -5.51 4.48
N SER A 131 -13.83 -4.35 3.83
CA SER A 131 -13.61 -4.21 2.37
C SER A 131 -12.14 -3.98 1.98
N VAL A 132 -11.20 -4.37 2.84
CA VAL A 132 -9.77 -4.19 2.61
C VAL A 132 -9.30 -5.08 1.45
N CYS A 133 -8.63 -4.47 0.49
CA CYS A 133 -8.01 -5.15 -0.64
C CYS A 133 -6.50 -4.91 -0.66
N PHE A 134 -5.79 -5.82 -1.34
CA PHE A 134 -4.39 -5.69 -1.66
C PHE A 134 -4.17 -5.64 -3.18
N GLU A 135 -3.33 -4.73 -3.65
CA GLU A 135 -2.85 -4.68 -5.04
C GLU A 135 -1.38 -4.31 -5.07
N ILE A 136 -0.55 -5.18 -5.66
CA ILE A 136 0.86 -4.87 -5.91
C ILE A 136 1.14 -4.74 -7.40
N SER A 137 1.75 -3.62 -7.76
CA SER A 137 2.16 -3.29 -9.12
C SER A 137 3.34 -2.32 -9.06
N PRO A 138 4.11 -2.13 -10.16
CA PRO A 138 5.24 -1.21 -10.16
C PRO A 138 4.90 0.22 -9.73
N ARG A 139 3.63 0.64 -9.89
CA ARG A 139 3.17 1.97 -9.50
C ARG A 139 2.86 2.10 -7.99
N ASN A 140 2.66 1.01 -7.28
CA ASN A 140 2.30 1.00 -5.85
C ASN A 140 3.52 0.71 -4.95
N VAL A 141 4.70 0.48 -5.53
CA VAL A 141 5.93 0.17 -4.80
C VAL A 141 7.03 1.19 -5.08
N ALA A 142 8.02 1.20 -4.19
CA ALA A 142 9.24 1.97 -4.35
C ALA A 142 10.45 1.21 -3.79
N VAL A 143 11.62 1.81 -3.94
CA VAL A 143 12.89 1.27 -3.46
C VAL A 143 13.48 2.21 -2.40
N SER A 144 13.85 1.65 -1.26
CA SER A 144 14.56 2.39 -0.21
C SER A 144 15.95 2.80 -0.68
N LYS A 145 16.59 3.76 0.02
CA LYS A 145 18.00 4.12 -0.22
C LYS A 145 18.96 2.93 -0.12
N THR A 146 18.57 1.87 0.58
CA THR A 146 19.36 0.65 0.80
C THR A 146 18.92 -0.52 -0.08
N GLY A 147 18.10 -0.29 -1.11
CA GLY A 147 17.68 -1.31 -2.08
C GLY A 147 16.58 -2.25 -1.59
N ASN A 148 15.80 -1.85 -0.56
CA ASN A 148 14.69 -2.66 -0.03
C ASN A 148 13.36 -2.29 -0.68
N LEU A 149 12.44 -3.26 -0.76
CA LEU A 149 11.09 -3.04 -1.26
C LEU A 149 10.27 -2.23 -0.26
N ILE A 150 9.61 -1.17 -0.75
CA ILE A 150 8.66 -0.35 0.00
C ILE A 150 7.27 -0.47 -0.63
N LEU A 151 6.26 -0.81 0.16
CA LEU A 151 4.86 -0.87 -0.23
C LEU A 151 4.18 0.47 0.07
N LEU A 152 3.91 1.28 -0.94
CA LEU A 152 3.36 2.63 -0.76
C LEU A 152 1.83 2.63 -0.67
N ASP A 153 1.18 2.12 -1.71
CA ASP A 153 -0.27 2.15 -1.91
C ASP A 153 -0.79 0.75 -2.26
N CYS A 154 -0.29 -0.26 -1.54
CA CYS A 154 -0.68 -1.65 -1.81
C CYS A 154 -1.95 -2.09 -1.08
N PHE A 155 -2.36 -1.40 -0.02
CA PHE A 155 -3.60 -1.66 0.71
C PHE A 155 -4.58 -0.53 0.43
N PHE A 156 -5.86 -0.85 0.24
CA PHE A 156 -6.92 0.13 -0.01
C PHE A 156 -8.29 -0.45 0.36
N LEU A 157 -9.28 0.41 0.59
CA LEU A 157 -10.65 -0.05 0.80
C LEU A 157 -11.43 -0.07 -0.51
N LYS A 158 -11.98 -1.22 -0.88
CA LYS A 158 -12.82 -1.36 -2.08
C LYS A 158 -14.06 -0.46 -2.02
N SER A 159 -14.67 -0.31 -0.85
CA SER A 159 -15.79 0.62 -0.64
C SER A 159 -15.43 2.09 -0.96
N LYS A 160 -14.19 2.50 -0.72
CA LYS A 160 -13.70 3.84 -1.10
C LYS A 160 -13.43 3.93 -2.60
N LEU A 161 -12.90 2.86 -3.20
CA LEU A 161 -12.69 2.78 -4.65
C LEU A 161 -14.01 2.98 -5.41
N ASP A 162 -15.07 2.30 -4.97
CA ASP A 162 -16.38 2.34 -5.62
C ASP A 162 -17.01 3.74 -5.51
N LYS A 163 -16.86 4.41 -4.36
CA LYS A 163 -17.29 5.81 -4.19
C LYS A 163 -16.55 6.77 -5.11
N VAL A 164 -15.23 6.62 -5.26
CA VAL A 164 -14.42 7.46 -6.17
C VAL A 164 -14.81 7.22 -7.63
N ASN A 165 -14.97 5.96 -8.02
CA ASN A 165 -15.37 5.61 -9.38
C ASN A 165 -16.78 6.11 -9.70
N HIS A 166 -17.75 5.94 -8.80
CA HIS A 166 -19.10 6.46 -8.98
C HIS A 166 -19.08 7.98 -9.22
N LYS A 167 -18.34 8.76 -8.41
CA LYS A 167 -18.20 10.21 -8.63
C LYS A 167 -17.59 10.58 -10.00
N ARG A 168 -16.77 9.72 -10.60
CA ARG A 168 -16.18 9.96 -11.93
C ARG A 168 -17.14 9.67 -13.08
N PHE A 169 -18.15 8.82 -12.88
CA PHE A 169 -19.14 8.52 -13.91
C PHE A 169 -20.22 9.61 -14.03
N TRP A 170 -20.41 10.42 -13.00
CA TRP A 170 -21.44 11.47 -12.94
C TRP A 170 -20.89 12.91 -13.02
N ASN A 171 -19.59 13.05 -13.31
CA ASN A 171 -18.91 14.34 -13.58
C ASN A 171 -18.41 14.33 -15.02
#